data_AF-A0A7X7CUK3-F1
#
_entry.id   AF-A0A7X7CUK3-F1
#
_cell.length_a   1.000
_cell.length_b   1.000
_cell.length_c   1.000
_cell.angle_alpha   90.00
_cell.angle_beta   90.00
_cell.angle_gamma   90.00
#
_symmetry.space_group_name_H-M   'P 1'
#
loop_
_entity.id
_entity.type
_entity.pdbx_description
1 polymer ?
#
loop_
_entity_poly.entity_id
_entity_poly.type
_entity_poly.pdbx_seq_one_letter_code
_entity_poly.pdbx_strand_id
1 'polypeptide(L)'
;MAPPPRGPAAWAGQALLYGLFALAVGVFSQWPTYRHLGPDEALIKLSLVHVGKPVSDCRPLSAQELARMAPNMRAPMSCPRERSPVTVELDIDGAPVVRVVANPSGLSRDGASAIYERLPVKAGERVLQVRLRDDVRSEGFGYTLERQVTLAPARVLVIDFDAAMGGITLR
;
A
#
# COMPACT_ATOMS: atom_id res chain seq x y z
N MET A 1 -54.33 27.67 -28.88
CA MET A 1 -53.68 28.01 -30.17
C MET A 1 -52.50 27.07 -30.33
N ALA A 2 -52.55 26.14 -31.29
CA ALA A 2 -51.45 25.19 -31.50
C ALA A 2 -50.26 25.90 -32.17
N PRO A 3 -49.01 25.61 -31.76
CA PRO A 3 -47.85 26.23 -32.39
C PRO A 3 -47.77 25.83 -33.89
N PRO A 4 -47.32 26.75 -34.77
CA PRO A 4 -47.20 26.47 -36.19
C PRO A 4 -46.23 25.31 -36.44
N PRO A 5 -46.46 24.48 -37.49
CA PRO A 5 -45.59 23.36 -37.81
C PRO A 5 -44.17 23.83 -38.12
N ARG A 6 -43.17 23.11 -37.62
CA ARG A 6 -41.75 23.43 -37.85
C ARG A 6 -41.41 23.36 -39.34
N GLY A 7 -40.89 24.44 -39.90
CA GLY A 7 -40.41 24.50 -41.28
C GLY A 7 -39.12 23.69 -41.50
N PRO A 8 -38.74 23.43 -42.77
CA PRO A 8 -37.58 22.60 -43.12
C PRO A 8 -36.25 23.13 -42.54
N ALA A 9 -36.08 24.45 -42.43
CA ALA A 9 -34.90 25.06 -41.80
C ALA A 9 -34.77 24.71 -40.31
N ALA A 10 -35.89 24.59 -39.59
CA ALA A 10 -35.87 24.21 -38.17
C ALA A 10 -35.46 22.73 -38.00
N TRP A 11 -35.90 21.84 -38.91
CA TRP A 11 -35.47 20.45 -38.92
C TRP A 11 -33.99 20.29 -39.28
N ALA A 12 -33.50 21.06 -40.25
CA ALA A 12 -32.09 21.09 -40.60
C ALA A 12 -31.21 21.57 -39.43
N GLY A 13 -31.63 22.64 -38.73
CA GLY A 13 -30.96 23.13 -37.53
C GLY A 13 -30.95 22.11 -36.40
N GLN A 14 -32.08 21.43 -36.16
CA GLN A 14 -32.16 20.39 -35.13
C GLN A 14 -31.27 19.19 -35.47
N ALA A 15 -31.26 18.73 -36.72
CA ALA A 15 -30.39 17.65 -37.18
C ALA A 15 -28.90 18.03 -37.05
N LEU A 16 -28.54 19.27 -37.37
CA LEU A 16 -27.17 19.76 -37.23
C LEU A 16 -26.74 19.80 -35.76
N LEU A 17 -27.55 20.38 -34.88
CA LEU A 17 -27.23 20.50 -33.45
C LEU A 17 -27.16 19.13 -32.77
N TYR A 18 -28.11 18.24 -33.05
CA TYR A 18 -28.08 16.88 -32.49
C TYR A 18 -26.96 16.04 -33.10
N GLY A 19 -26.64 16.23 -34.38
CA GLY A 19 -25.49 15.59 -35.01
C GLY A 19 -24.17 16.02 -34.38
N LEU A 20 -23.96 17.33 -34.16
CA LEU A 20 -22.77 17.85 -33.48
C LEU A 20 -22.69 17.38 -32.03
N PHE A 21 -23.82 17.34 -31.32
CA PHE A 21 -23.88 16.82 -29.96
C PHE A 21 -23.53 15.32 -29.91
N ALA A 22 -24.13 14.51 -30.78
CA ALA A 22 -23.84 13.08 -30.90
C ALA A 22 -22.38 12.83 -31.29
N LEU A 23 -21.80 13.65 -32.17
CA LEU A 23 -20.40 13.59 -32.55
C LEU A 23 -19.49 13.90 -31.36
N ALA A 24 -19.78 14.96 -30.60
CA ALA A 24 -19.01 15.30 -29.41
C ALA A 24 -19.05 14.16 -28.37
N VAL A 25 -20.23 13.61 -28.10
CA VAL A 25 -20.38 12.43 -27.22
C VAL A 25 -19.59 11.26 -27.77
N GLY A 26 -19.71 10.94 -29.06
CA GLY A 26 -18.99 9.83 -29.68
C GLY A 26 -17.47 9.97 -29.58
N VAL A 27 -16.93 11.15 -29.90
CA VAL A 27 -15.49 11.44 -29.82
C VAL A 27 -14.99 11.33 -28.37
N PHE A 28 -15.63 12.05 -27.44
CA PHE A 28 -15.16 12.13 -26.06
C PHE A 28 -15.57 10.94 -25.18
N SER A 29 -16.38 10.00 -25.70
CA SER A 29 -16.70 8.76 -24.97
C SER A 29 -15.50 7.84 -24.76
N GLN A 30 -14.50 7.91 -25.64
CA GLN A 30 -13.31 7.03 -25.63
C GLN A 30 -11.98 7.76 -25.82
N TRP A 31 -12.01 9.06 -26.16
CA TRP A 31 -10.84 9.88 -26.45
C TRP A 31 -10.77 11.11 -25.54
N PRO A 32 -9.60 11.45 -25.00
CA PRO A 32 -8.36 10.68 -25.05
C PRO A 32 -8.46 9.42 -24.17
N THR A 33 -7.84 8.33 -24.62
CA THR A 33 -7.78 7.09 -23.82
C THR A 33 -6.99 7.36 -22.55
N TYR A 34 -7.65 7.24 -21.40
CA TYR A 34 -6.98 7.39 -20.12
C TYR A 34 -6.02 6.22 -19.88
N ARG A 35 -4.77 6.54 -19.52
CA ARG A 35 -3.72 5.57 -19.20
C ARG A 35 -3.22 5.83 -17.78
N HIS A 36 -3.27 4.79 -16.94
CA HIS A 36 -2.79 4.85 -15.57
C HIS A 36 -1.26 4.82 -15.46
N LEU A 37 -0.57 4.30 -16.47
CA LEU A 37 0.88 4.13 -16.55
C LEU A 37 1.35 4.59 -17.93
N GLY A 38 2.58 5.10 -18.00
CA GLY A 38 3.26 5.36 -19.27
C GLY A 38 3.41 4.07 -20.10
N PRO A 39 3.62 4.18 -21.43
CA PRO A 39 3.73 3.03 -22.32
C PRO A 39 4.89 2.09 -21.98
N ASP A 40 5.93 2.59 -21.31
CA ASP A 40 7.11 1.81 -20.87
C ASP A 40 7.24 1.78 -19.33
N GLU A 41 6.11 1.89 -18.63
CA GLU A 41 6.10 1.86 -17.17
C GLU A 41 5.43 0.58 -16.64
N ALA A 42 6.00 0.07 -15.57
CA ALA A 42 5.44 -0.94 -14.70
C ALA A 42 5.16 -0.32 -13.33
N LEU A 43 4.44 -1.03 -12.47
CA LEU A 43 4.08 -0.57 -11.14
C LEU A 43 4.54 -1.57 -10.08
N ILE A 44 5.38 -1.13 -9.15
CA ILE A 44 5.68 -1.87 -7.94
C ILE A 44 4.79 -1.34 -6.82
N LYS A 45 4.05 -2.23 -6.17
CA LYS A 45 3.25 -1.93 -4.98
C LYS A 45 3.91 -2.55 -3.77
N LEU A 46 4.39 -1.73 -2.84
CA LEU A 46 4.76 -2.21 -1.52
C LEU A 46 3.52 -2.16 -0.65
N SER A 47 2.94 -3.32 -0.35
CA SER A 47 1.66 -3.42 0.32
C SER A 47 1.72 -4.56 1.33
N LEU A 48 1.92 -4.23 2.60
CA LEU A 48 1.96 -5.23 3.66
C LEU A 48 1.27 -4.76 4.92
N VAL A 49 0.73 -5.73 5.66
CA VAL A 49 0.17 -5.54 7.00
C VAL A 49 0.85 -6.54 7.91
N HIS A 50 1.62 -6.06 8.87
CA HIS A 50 2.41 -6.92 9.76
C HIS A 50 2.34 -6.45 11.20
N VAL A 51 2.29 -7.40 12.13
CA VAL A 51 2.33 -7.12 13.57
C VAL A 51 3.78 -7.22 14.02
N GLY A 52 4.36 -6.10 14.42
CA GLY A 52 5.72 -6.06 14.97
C GLY A 52 5.86 -6.89 16.25
N LYS A 53 7.09 -7.23 16.60
CA LYS A 53 7.40 -7.93 17.85
C LYS A 53 7.14 -7.01 19.07
N PRO A 54 6.89 -7.56 20.27
CA PRO A 54 6.75 -6.76 21.48
C PRO A 54 7.93 -5.80 21.69
N VAL A 55 7.66 -4.57 22.16
CA VAL A 55 8.71 -3.55 22.36
C VAL A 55 9.72 -3.91 23.45
N SER A 56 9.33 -4.74 24.41
CA SER A 56 10.23 -5.26 25.45
C SER A 56 9.85 -6.69 25.83
N ASP A 57 10.78 -7.38 26.49
CA ASP A 57 10.49 -8.70 27.06
C ASP A 57 9.55 -8.61 28.26
N CYS A 58 8.92 -9.74 28.57
CA CYS A 58 8.15 -9.86 29.79
C CYS A 58 9.09 -9.81 31.01
N ARG A 59 8.79 -8.95 31.97
CA ARG A 59 9.55 -8.85 33.22
C ARG A 59 8.79 -9.45 34.40
N PRO A 60 9.47 -10.11 35.35
CA PRO A 60 8.87 -10.47 36.62
C PRO A 60 8.54 -9.21 37.44
N LEU A 61 7.43 -9.24 38.17
CA LEU A 61 7.06 -8.19 39.12
C LEU A 61 7.56 -8.54 40.52
N SER A 62 8.07 -7.54 41.23
CA SER A 62 8.50 -7.68 42.62
C SER A 62 7.31 -7.88 43.56
N ALA A 63 7.56 -8.49 44.73
CA ALA A 63 6.53 -8.69 45.75
C ALA A 63 5.87 -7.37 46.20
N GLN A 64 6.63 -6.26 46.21
CA GLN A 64 6.12 -4.94 46.56
C GLN A 64 5.18 -4.39 45.47
N GLU A 65 5.50 -4.58 44.19
CA GLU A 65 4.63 -4.20 43.07
C GLU A 65 3.33 -5.02 43.09
N LEU A 66 3.41 -6.34 43.32
CA LEU A 66 2.25 -7.21 43.41
C LEU A 66 1.36 -6.86 44.61
N ALA A 67 1.95 -6.55 45.76
CA ALA A 67 1.19 -6.17 46.95
C ALA A 67 0.34 -4.90 46.74
N ARG A 68 0.80 -3.96 45.90
CA ARG A 68 0.05 -2.76 45.51
C ARG A 68 -1.17 -3.05 44.64
N MET A 69 -1.23 -4.22 44.00
CA MET A 69 -2.36 -4.62 43.17
C MET A 69 -3.43 -5.34 44.00
N ALA A 70 -4.68 -5.24 43.55
CA ALA A 70 -5.79 -6.00 44.11
C ALA A 70 -5.53 -7.51 44.02
N PRO A 71 -6.00 -8.33 44.99
CA PRO A 71 -5.65 -9.76 45.06
C PRO A 71 -5.90 -10.56 43.77
N ASN A 72 -6.95 -10.23 43.02
CA ASN A 72 -7.34 -10.88 41.77
C ASN A 72 -6.51 -10.44 40.54
N MET A 73 -5.68 -9.40 40.68
CA MET A 73 -4.89 -8.80 39.59
C MET A 73 -3.38 -9.03 39.73
N ARG A 74 -2.94 -9.81 40.72
CA ARG A 74 -1.51 -10.07 41.04
C ARG A 74 -0.88 -11.09 40.09
N ALA A 75 -0.76 -10.75 38.82
CA ALA A 75 -0.05 -11.58 37.85
C ALA A 75 1.48 -11.47 38.05
N PRO A 76 2.23 -12.57 38.12
CA PRO A 76 3.67 -12.53 38.44
C PRO A 76 4.55 -11.91 37.34
N MET A 77 4.04 -11.84 36.11
CA MET A 77 4.74 -11.32 34.94
C MET A 77 4.02 -10.10 34.37
N SER A 78 4.79 -9.09 33.96
CA SER A 78 4.31 -7.94 33.20
C SER A 78 4.86 -8.03 31.78
N CYS A 79 3.97 -8.28 30.82
CA CYS A 79 4.29 -8.31 29.39
C CYS A 79 3.71 -7.07 28.71
N PRO A 80 4.51 -6.30 27.94
CA PRO A 80 3.99 -5.18 27.19
C PRO A 80 3.05 -5.67 26.08
N ARG A 81 1.97 -4.92 25.86
CA ARG A 81 1.08 -5.13 24.70
C ARG A 81 1.54 -4.37 23.47
N GLU A 82 2.27 -3.26 23.68
CA GLU A 82 2.77 -2.38 22.61
C GLU A 82 3.69 -3.15 21.66
N ARG A 83 3.49 -2.90 20.35
CA ARG A 83 4.26 -3.52 19.28
C ARG A 83 5.34 -2.59 18.75
N SER A 84 6.37 -3.20 18.21
CA SER A 84 7.42 -2.50 17.46
C SER A 84 6.85 -1.89 16.19
N PRO A 85 7.23 -0.67 15.81
CA PRO A 85 7.00 -0.15 14.47
C PRO A 85 7.67 -1.02 13.41
N VAL A 86 7.03 -1.15 12.25
CA VAL A 86 7.58 -1.88 11.11
C VAL A 86 8.29 -0.90 10.18
N THR A 87 9.59 -1.09 9.97
CA THR A 87 10.39 -0.33 9.02
C THR A 87 10.61 -1.16 7.77
N VAL A 88 10.38 -0.58 6.59
CA VAL A 88 10.64 -1.21 5.30
C VAL A 88 11.49 -0.31 4.44
N GLU A 89 12.50 -0.91 3.83
CA GLU A 89 13.32 -0.28 2.81
C GLU A 89 13.24 -1.07 1.52
N LEU A 90 13.19 -0.33 0.41
CA LEU A 90 13.24 -0.87 -0.94
C LEU A 90 14.28 -0.10 -1.72
N ASP A 91 15.25 -0.85 -2.24
CA ASP A 91 16.22 -0.38 -3.22
C ASP A 91 15.89 -1.04 -4.57
N ILE A 92 15.98 -0.25 -5.65
CA ILE A 92 15.80 -0.70 -7.03
C ILE A 92 17.09 -0.40 -7.77
N ASP A 93 17.70 -1.43 -8.35
CA ASP A 93 18.97 -1.35 -9.07
C ASP A 93 20.07 -0.70 -8.22
N GLY A 94 20.07 -0.99 -6.92
CA GLY A 94 21.02 -0.44 -5.94
C GLY A 94 20.73 0.99 -5.47
N ALA A 95 19.69 1.65 -6.00
CA ALA A 95 19.29 2.99 -5.55
C ALA A 95 18.14 2.90 -4.53
N PRO A 96 18.23 3.57 -3.37
CA PRO A 96 17.15 3.59 -2.39
C PRO A 96 15.96 4.40 -2.91
N VAL A 97 14.79 3.75 -3.04
CA VAL A 97 13.57 4.39 -3.55
C VAL A 97 12.52 4.61 -2.47
N VAL A 98 12.45 3.74 -1.46
CA VAL A 98 11.50 3.87 -0.34
C VAL A 98 12.18 3.52 0.96
N ARG A 99 11.94 4.35 1.97
CA ARG A 99 12.18 4.06 3.39
C ARG A 99 10.98 4.56 4.16
N VAL A 100 10.21 3.63 4.73
CA VAL A 100 8.96 3.95 5.44
C VAL A 100 8.94 3.24 6.79
N VAL A 101 8.41 3.95 7.79
CA VAL A 101 8.20 3.42 9.14
C VAL A 101 6.71 3.51 9.45
N ALA A 102 6.06 2.37 9.66
CA ALA A 102 4.66 2.28 10.04
C ALA A 102 4.51 1.94 11.53
N ASN A 103 3.92 2.88 12.27
CA ASN A 103 3.62 2.68 13.69
C ASN A 103 2.44 1.70 13.86
N PRO A 104 2.41 0.94 14.97
CA PRO A 104 1.29 0.05 15.27
C PRO A 104 -0.01 0.84 15.43
N SER A 105 -1.11 0.26 14.97
CA SER A 105 -2.45 0.80 15.15
C SER A 105 -3.00 0.55 16.57
N GLY A 106 -4.12 1.20 16.88
CA GLY A 106 -4.83 1.05 18.15
C GLY A 106 -4.41 2.03 19.23
N LEU A 107 -5.31 2.29 20.20
CA LEU A 107 -5.09 3.25 21.28
C LEU A 107 -3.88 2.87 22.16
N SER A 108 -3.67 1.56 22.33
CA SER A 108 -2.58 0.97 23.11
C SER A 108 -1.38 0.56 22.24
N ARG A 109 -1.38 0.90 20.94
CA ARG A 109 -0.34 0.52 19.97
C ARG A 109 -0.06 -0.98 19.93
N ASP A 110 -1.09 -1.79 20.11
CA ASP A 110 -1.03 -3.25 20.15
C ASP A 110 -1.51 -3.91 18.85
N GLY A 111 -1.94 -3.12 17.87
CA GLY A 111 -2.42 -3.55 16.56
C GLY A 111 -1.32 -3.75 15.51
N ALA A 112 -1.75 -4.04 14.27
CA ALA A 112 -0.85 -4.21 13.13
C ALA A 112 -0.38 -2.86 12.57
N SER A 113 0.80 -2.87 11.96
CA SER A 113 1.33 -1.79 11.14
C SER A 113 1.02 -2.07 9.67
N ALA A 114 0.52 -1.07 8.95
CA ALA A 114 0.19 -1.18 7.53
C ALA A 114 1.03 -0.21 6.71
N ILE A 115 1.55 -0.70 5.57
CA ILE A 115 2.34 0.08 4.61
C ILE A 115 1.71 -0.10 3.24
N TYR A 116 1.53 1.02 2.53
CA TYR A 116 1.06 1.03 1.15
C TYR A 116 1.77 2.12 0.34
N GLU A 117 2.65 1.71 -0.55
CA GLU A 117 3.36 2.60 -1.48
C GLU A 117 3.19 2.11 -2.92
N ARG A 118 3.10 3.07 -3.84
CA ARG A 118 2.93 2.81 -5.29
C ARG A 118 4.06 3.48 -6.05
N LEU A 119 4.86 2.67 -6.74
CA LEU A 119 6.09 3.12 -7.39
C LEU A 119 6.01 2.79 -8.88
N PRO A 120 5.64 3.76 -9.73
CA PRO A 120 5.82 3.64 -11.17
C PRO A 120 7.33 3.54 -11.46
N VAL A 121 7.71 2.50 -12.18
CA VAL A 121 9.10 2.24 -12.57
C VAL A 121 9.18 1.95 -14.05
N LYS A 122 10.34 2.16 -14.66
CA LYS A 122 10.55 1.78 -16.06
C LYS A 122 10.52 0.26 -16.21
N ALA A 123 9.77 -0.21 -17.22
CA ALA A 123 9.73 -1.61 -17.61
C ALA A 123 11.14 -2.13 -17.98
N GLY A 124 11.33 -3.44 -17.87
CA GLY A 124 12.60 -4.13 -18.10
C GLY A 124 13.02 -5.03 -16.94
N GLU A 125 14.25 -5.53 -17.01
CA GLU A 125 14.87 -6.25 -15.90
C GLU A 125 15.28 -5.28 -14.80
N ARG A 126 14.98 -5.65 -13.55
CA ARG A 126 15.26 -4.86 -12.36
C ARG A 126 15.76 -5.76 -11.25
N VAL A 127 16.71 -5.26 -10.46
CA VAL A 127 17.12 -5.89 -9.20
C VAL A 127 16.42 -5.18 -8.06
N LEU A 128 15.67 -5.94 -7.28
CA LEU A 128 14.96 -5.43 -6.11
C LEU A 128 15.64 -5.94 -4.85
N GLN A 129 15.93 -5.03 -3.93
CA GLN A 129 16.36 -5.38 -2.58
C GLN A 129 15.37 -4.81 -1.56
N VAL A 130 14.72 -5.70 -0.82
CA VAL A 130 13.73 -5.36 0.19
C VAL A 130 14.27 -5.74 1.56
N ARG A 131 14.20 -4.82 2.50
CA ARG A 131 14.65 -5.02 3.89
C ARG A 131 13.51 -4.65 4.83
N LEU A 132 13.19 -5.53 5.78
CA LEU A 132 12.12 -5.32 6.75
C LEU A 132 12.64 -5.52 8.18
N ARG A 133 12.32 -4.57 9.05
CA ARG A 133 12.60 -4.62 10.48
C ARG A 133 11.29 -4.47 11.25
N ASP A 134 11.03 -5.44 12.11
CA ASP A 134 9.80 -5.54 12.92
C ASP A 134 10.08 -5.66 14.42
N ASP A 135 11.33 -5.49 14.85
CA ASP A 135 11.74 -5.56 16.25
C ASP A 135 12.61 -4.33 16.59
N VAL A 136 12.11 -3.45 17.46
CA VAL A 136 12.88 -2.28 17.92
C VAL A 136 14.09 -2.64 18.77
N ARG A 137 14.13 -3.87 19.29
CA ARG A 137 15.21 -4.36 20.14
C ARG A 137 16.41 -4.84 19.33
N SER A 138 16.24 -5.00 18.02
CA SER A 138 17.29 -5.37 17.07
C SER A 138 17.68 -4.15 16.24
N GLU A 139 18.98 -3.87 16.13
CA GLU A 139 19.46 -2.77 15.27
C GLU A 139 19.29 -3.09 13.78
N GLY A 140 19.38 -4.37 13.40
CA GLY A 140 19.35 -4.84 12.01
C GLY A 140 17.97 -5.20 11.45
N PHE A 141 17.93 -5.45 10.13
CA PHE A 141 16.74 -5.97 9.44
C PHE A 141 16.57 -7.46 9.72
N GLY A 142 15.40 -7.83 10.24
CA GLY A 142 15.06 -9.22 10.53
C GLY A 142 14.78 -10.04 9.28
N TYR A 143 14.40 -9.37 8.19
CA TYR A 143 14.12 -10.01 6.91
C TYR A 143 14.73 -9.20 5.76
N THR A 144 15.36 -9.91 4.84
CA THR A 144 15.99 -9.32 3.66
C THR A 144 15.72 -10.21 2.46
N LEU A 145 15.43 -9.59 1.33
CA LEU A 145 15.21 -10.30 0.08
C LEU A 145 15.82 -9.52 -1.07
N GLU A 146 16.64 -10.20 -1.86
CA GLU A 146 17.17 -9.68 -3.11
C GLU A 146 16.70 -10.56 -4.26
N ARG A 147 16.14 -9.96 -5.31
CA ARG A 147 15.62 -10.71 -6.46
C ARG A 147 15.67 -9.89 -7.73
N GLN A 148 16.15 -10.51 -8.80
CA GLN A 148 16.00 -9.99 -10.16
C GLN A 148 14.60 -10.35 -10.68
N VAL A 149 13.90 -9.36 -11.23
CA VAL A 149 12.55 -9.50 -11.79
C VAL A 149 12.48 -8.88 -13.18
N THR A 150 11.63 -9.44 -14.03
CA THR A 150 11.33 -8.87 -15.35
C THR A 150 9.96 -8.18 -15.29
N LEU A 151 9.94 -6.87 -15.43
CA LEU A 151 8.72 -6.06 -15.41
C LEU A 151 8.33 -5.69 -16.83
N ALA A 152 7.33 -6.37 -17.40
CA ALA A 152 6.74 -5.97 -18.67
C ALA A 152 5.98 -4.62 -18.56
N PRO A 153 5.78 -3.87 -19.65
CA PRO A 153 4.92 -2.70 -19.64
C PRO A 153 3.53 -2.99 -19.05
N ALA A 154 3.02 -2.06 -18.25
CA ALA A 154 1.79 -2.16 -17.46
C ALA A 154 1.74 -3.35 -16.47
N ARG A 155 2.85 -4.08 -16.24
CA ARG A 155 2.93 -5.12 -15.22
C ARG A 155 2.83 -4.48 -13.83
N VAL A 156 2.01 -5.10 -12.98
CA VAL A 156 1.97 -4.78 -11.55
C VAL A 156 2.69 -5.89 -10.80
N LEU A 157 3.67 -5.52 -9.99
CA LEU A 157 4.35 -6.38 -9.04
C LEU A 157 3.97 -5.96 -7.63
N VAL A 158 3.61 -6.90 -6.77
CA VAL A 158 3.29 -6.65 -5.37
C VAL A 158 4.38 -7.23 -4.49
N ILE A 159 4.94 -6.38 -3.64
CA ILE A 159 5.82 -6.75 -2.54
C ILE A 159 4.97 -6.80 -1.28
N ASP A 160 4.90 -7.98 -0.67
CA ASP A 160 4.10 -8.27 0.53
C ASP A 160 4.98 -9.00 1.56
N PHE A 161 4.47 -9.21 2.76
CA PHE A 161 5.13 -9.94 3.83
C PHE A 161 4.20 -10.99 4.43
N ASP A 162 4.68 -12.23 4.46
CA ASP A 162 3.99 -13.35 5.09
C ASP A 162 4.99 -14.18 5.90
N ALA A 163 4.87 -14.09 7.22
CA ALA A 163 5.72 -14.83 8.15
C ALA A 163 5.58 -16.36 8.01
N ALA A 164 4.40 -16.86 7.61
CA ALA A 164 4.17 -18.29 7.42
C ALA A 164 4.84 -18.83 6.15
N MET A 165 4.99 -17.99 5.12
CA MET A 165 5.72 -18.34 3.88
C MET A 165 7.22 -18.05 3.96
N GLY A 166 7.74 -17.67 5.13
CA GLY A 166 9.18 -17.41 5.32
C GLY A 166 9.61 -15.97 5.06
N GLY A 167 8.68 -15.00 4.98
CA GLY A 167 8.99 -13.57 5.02
C GLY A 167 8.49 -12.79 3.80
N ILE A 168 9.39 -12.00 3.20
CA ILE A 168 9.05 -11.08 2.10
C ILE A 168 8.70 -11.89 0.84
N THR A 169 7.63 -11.51 0.15
CA THR A 169 7.20 -12.16 -1.10
C THR A 169 6.99 -11.16 -2.23
N LEU A 170 7.21 -11.63 -3.47
CA LEU A 170 6.97 -10.87 -4.70
C LEU A 170 5.97 -11.65 -5.55
N ARG A 171 4.87 -10.99 -5.95
CA ARG A 171 3.78 -11.59 -6.74
C ARG A 171 3.38 -10.70 -7.92
#